data_AF-A0A933BSN2-F1
#
_entry.id   AF-A0A933BSN2-F1
#
_cell.length_a   1.000
_cell.length_b   1.000
_cell.length_c   1.000
_cell.angle_alpha   90.00
_cell.angle_beta   90.00
_cell.angle_gamma   90.00
#
_symmetry.space_group_name_H-M   'P 1'
#
loop_
_entity.id
_entity.type
_entity.pdbx_description
1 polymer ?
#
loop_
_entity_poly.entity_id
_entity_poly.type
_entity_poly.pdbx_seq_one_letter_code
_entity_poly.pdbx_strand_id
1 'polypeptide(L)'
;MAESVHELEDLHRLCREGRLYDVEGWINAGRPLQLRIEARPRGRRISTALEIALETGQHALALLLLCNGYRLGLEARSPFDVALKARRWDLVDMLFDWGADPATVDLCTLFDTYNLALFKRFRAAGVDLTRGHEFGAALAYHTSNKPLFGFAKGHRESDPRIQMELNIALVHHAGE
;
A
#
# COMPACT_ATOMS: atom_id res chain seq x y z
N MET A 1 3.79 12.84 -18.95
CA MET A 1 4.64 12.55 -17.78
C MET A 1 5.69 13.64 -17.68
N ALA A 2 6.11 14.01 -16.47
CA ALA A 2 7.07 15.08 -16.22
C ALA A 2 8.51 14.58 -16.37
N GLU A 3 9.39 15.42 -16.90
CA GLU A 3 10.82 15.12 -17.09
C GLU A 3 11.65 15.54 -15.88
N SER A 4 11.08 16.35 -14.99
CA SER A 4 11.70 16.80 -13.76
C SER A 4 10.67 16.93 -12.63
N VAL A 5 11.14 16.83 -11.39
CA VAL A 5 10.33 17.05 -10.19
C VAL A 5 9.69 18.44 -10.19
N HIS A 6 10.42 19.44 -10.67
CA HIS A 6 10.00 20.84 -10.64
C HIS A 6 8.69 21.06 -11.42
N GLU A 7 8.48 20.31 -12.52
CA GLU A 7 7.23 20.36 -13.28
C GLU A 7 6.00 19.89 -12.50
N LEU A 8 6.18 19.13 -11.41
CA LEU A 8 5.09 18.62 -10.57
C LEU A 8 4.99 19.34 -9.22
N GLU A 9 5.89 20.26 -8.89
CA GLU A 9 5.89 20.92 -7.57
C GLU A 9 4.57 21.64 -7.30
N ASP A 10 4.06 22.35 -8.30
CA ASP A 10 2.76 23.01 -8.24
C ASP A 10 1.61 22.01 -8.12
N LEU A 11 1.61 20.93 -8.91
CA LEU A 11 0.59 19.89 -8.78
C LEU A 11 0.56 19.30 -7.37
N HIS A 12 1.73 18.92 -6.84
CA HIS A 12 1.85 18.38 -5.50
C HIS A 12 1.40 19.39 -4.44
N ARG A 13 1.65 20.69 -4.64
CA ARG A 13 1.13 21.74 -3.76
C ARG A 13 -0.40 21.82 -3.82
N LEU A 14 -1.00 21.82 -5.00
CA LEU A 14 -2.46 21.81 -5.17
C LEU A 14 -3.11 20.58 -4.51
N CYS A 15 -2.49 19.41 -4.66
CA CYS A 15 -2.94 18.18 -4.00
C CYS A 15 -2.89 18.27 -2.47
N ARG A 16 -1.80 18.81 -1.90
CA ARG A 16 -1.66 19.01 -0.44
C ARG A 16 -2.69 20.00 0.10
N GLU A 17 -2.99 21.05 -0.66
CA GLU A 17 -3.99 22.07 -0.31
C GLU A 17 -5.44 21.60 -0.56
N GLY A 18 -5.65 20.44 -1.18
CA GLY A 18 -6.97 19.90 -1.50
C GLY A 18 -7.75 20.73 -2.55
N ARG A 19 -7.03 21.44 -3.42
CA ARG A 19 -7.59 22.33 -4.44
C ARG A 19 -8.07 21.56 -5.66
N LEU A 20 -9.15 20.78 -5.49
CA LEU A 20 -9.63 19.81 -6.50
C LEU A 20 -9.87 20.44 -7.89
N TYR A 21 -10.51 21.61 -7.96
CA TYR A 21 -10.79 22.29 -9.23
C TYR A 21 -9.53 22.82 -9.93
N ASP A 22 -8.51 23.22 -9.17
CA ASP A 22 -7.24 23.64 -9.76
C ASP A 22 -6.43 22.43 -10.27
N VAL A 23 -6.55 21.28 -9.62
CA VAL A 23 -6.00 20.01 -10.13
C VAL A 23 -6.75 19.58 -11.40
N GLU A 24 -8.06 19.73 -11.46
CA GLU A 24 -8.83 19.49 -12.68
C GLU A 24 -8.41 20.45 -13.81
N GLY A 25 -8.23 21.74 -13.50
CA GLY A 25 -7.68 22.72 -14.44
C GLY A 25 -6.29 22.35 -14.95
N TRP A 26 -5.41 21.85 -14.08
CA TRP A 26 -4.10 21.32 -14.45
C TRP A 26 -4.20 20.17 -15.45
N ILE A 27 -5.09 19.21 -15.19
CA ILE A 27 -5.34 18.05 -16.05
C ILE A 27 -5.88 18.50 -17.41
N ASN A 28 -6.87 19.39 -17.41
CA ASN A 28 -7.49 19.91 -18.64
C ASN A 28 -6.49 20.67 -19.53
N ALA A 29 -5.46 21.26 -18.93
CA ALA A 29 -4.35 21.88 -19.65
C ALA A 29 -3.34 20.87 -20.23
N GLY A 30 -3.58 19.55 -20.10
CA GLY A 30 -2.71 18.49 -20.61
C GLY A 30 -1.38 18.36 -19.85
N ARG A 31 -1.30 18.92 -18.64
CA ARG A 31 -0.06 18.91 -17.85
C ARG A 31 0.20 17.54 -17.23
N PRO A 32 1.46 17.18 -16.97
CA PRO A 32 1.81 15.85 -16.47
C PRO A 32 1.29 15.59 -15.05
N LEU A 33 0.90 14.34 -14.78
CA LEU A 33 0.46 13.88 -13.45
C LEU A 33 1.52 13.09 -12.67
N GLN A 34 2.50 12.53 -13.38
CA GLN A 34 3.52 11.66 -12.81
C GLN A 34 4.88 11.93 -13.44
N LEU A 35 5.91 11.69 -12.65
CA LEU A 35 7.30 11.68 -13.09
C LEU A 35 7.56 10.48 -13.98
N ARG A 36 8.40 10.70 -15.00
CA ARG A 36 9.06 9.60 -15.70
C ARG A 36 9.93 8.82 -14.71
N ILE A 37 10.03 7.51 -14.91
CA ILE A 37 10.82 6.63 -14.01
C ILE A 37 12.28 7.09 -13.98
N GLU A 38 12.82 7.48 -15.13
CA GLU A 38 14.22 7.90 -15.29
C GLU A 38 14.51 9.25 -14.62
N ALA A 39 13.48 10.08 -14.47
CA ALA A 39 13.56 11.41 -13.85
C ALA A 39 13.50 11.37 -12.31
N ARG A 40 13.41 10.18 -11.71
CA ARG A 40 13.33 10.06 -10.25
C ARG A 40 14.66 10.40 -9.60
N PRO A 41 14.69 11.32 -8.62
CA PRO A 41 15.92 11.68 -7.94
C PRO A 41 16.47 10.49 -7.16
N ARG A 42 17.77 10.20 -7.35
CA ARG A 42 18.52 9.24 -6.53
C ARG A 42 18.85 9.89 -5.19
N GLY A 43 17.88 9.97 -4.30
CA GLY A 43 18.08 10.63 -3.01
C GLY A 43 16.78 10.89 -2.27
N ARG A 44 16.58 12.14 -1.85
CA ARG A 44 15.40 12.54 -1.06
C ARG A 44 14.12 12.15 -1.79
N ARG A 45 13.35 11.30 -1.13
CA ARG A 45 12.06 10.83 -1.60
C ARG A 45 11.06 11.99 -1.64
N ILE A 46 10.30 12.07 -2.72
CA ILE A 46 9.27 13.08 -2.93
C ILE A 46 7.94 12.36 -3.02
N SER A 47 6.99 12.76 -2.18
CA SER A 47 5.64 12.18 -2.23
C SER A 47 5.00 12.50 -3.57
N THR A 48 4.43 11.48 -4.22
CA THR A 48 3.73 11.64 -5.49
C THR A 48 2.34 12.25 -5.26
N ALA A 49 1.71 12.74 -6.33
CA ALA A 49 0.33 13.28 -6.25
C ALA A 49 -0.66 12.26 -5.64
N LEU A 50 -0.53 10.98 -5.99
CA LEU A 50 -1.39 9.93 -5.42
C LEU A 50 -1.05 9.65 -3.96
N GLU A 51 0.24 9.53 -3.60
CA GLU A 51 0.61 9.36 -2.19
C GLU A 51 0.06 10.50 -1.32
N ILE A 52 0.14 11.75 -1.80
CA ILE A 52 -0.45 12.91 -1.11
C ILE A 52 -1.97 12.74 -0.95
N ALA A 53 -2.68 12.34 -2.01
CA ALA A 53 -4.12 12.14 -1.96
C ALA A 53 -4.51 11.03 -0.96
N LEU A 54 -3.74 9.93 -0.91
CA LEU A 54 -3.95 8.82 0.01
C LEU A 54 -3.61 9.21 1.46
N GLU A 55 -2.48 9.86 1.69
CA GLU A 55 -2.02 10.33 3.02
C GLU A 55 -3.01 11.33 3.63
N THR A 56 -3.57 12.22 2.80
CA THR A 56 -4.59 13.20 3.23
C THR A 56 -6.01 12.65 3.24
N GLY A 57 -6.22 11.41 2.78
CA GLY A 57 -7.52 10.76 2.77
C GLY A 57 -8.52 11.34 1.76
N GLN A 58 -8.04 12.08 0.75
CA GLN A 58 -8.83 12.77 -0.25
C GLN A 58 -9.26 11.81 -1.38
N HIS A 59 -10.33 11.07 -1.14
CA HIS A 59 -10.85 10.06 -2.08
C HIS A 59 -11.16 10.65 -3.48
N ALA A 60 -11.84 11.80 -3.54
CA ALA A 60 -12.17 12.45 -4.81
C ALA A 60 -10.93 12.87 -5.62
N LEU A 61 -9.88 13.33 -4.93
CA LEU A 61 -8.62 13.68 -5.58
C LEU A 61 -7.92 12.43 -6.12
N ALA A 62 -7.89 11.34 -5.36
CA ALA A 62 -7.33 10.08 -5.83
C ALA A 62 -8.06 9.56 -7.07
N LEU A 63 -9.40 9.57 -7.05
CA LEU A 63 -10.22 9.22 -8.23
C LEU A 63 -9.95 10.15 -9.41
N LEU A 64 -9.86 11.46 -9.19
CA LEU A 64 -9.57 12.41 -10.26
C LEU A 64 -8.23 12.08 -10.95
N LEU A 65 -7.19 11.76 -10.19
CA LEU A 65 -5.90 11.35 -10.75
C LEU A 65 -6.05 10.05 -11.56
N LEU A 66 -6.66 9.02 -10.99
CA LEU A 66 -6.80 7.69 -11.59
C LEU A 66 -7.64 7.73 -12.89
N CYS A 67 -8.78 8.44 -12.87
CA CYS A 67 -9.63 8.67 -14.05
C CYS A 67 -8.89 9.37 -15.19
N ASN A 68 -7.84 10.13 -14.89
CA ASN A 68 -7.08 10.92 -15.86
C ASN A 68 -5.72 10.29 -16.21
N GLY A 69 -5.61 8.97 -16.11
CA GLY A 69 -4.48 8.21 -16.64
C GLY A 69 -3.28 8.10 -15.70
N TYR A 70 -3.45 8.37 -14.42
CA TYR A 70 -2.44 8.07 -13.40
C TYR A 70 -2.20 6.55 -13.31
N ARG A 71 -0.93 6.13 -13.36
CA ARG A 71 -0.53 4.72 -13.38
C ARG A 71 -0.02 4.28 -12.02
N LEU A 72 -0.77 3.38 -11.37
CA LEU A 72 -0.45 2.82 -10.05
C LEU A 72 0.87 2.04 -10.03
N GLY A 73 1.14 1.25 -11.08
CA GLY A 73 2.35 0.41 -11.16
C GLY A 73 3.67 1.19 -11.34
N LEU A 74 3.61 2.51 -11.46
CA LEU A 74 4.81 3.34 -11.47
C LEU A 74 5.22 3.76 -10.06
N GLU A 75 4.37 3.64 -9.04
CA GLU A 75 4.69 4.10 -7.68
C GLU A 75 5.91 3.38 -7.09
N ALA A 76 6.72 4.12 -6.34
CA ALA A 76 7.90 3.57 -5.68
C ALA A 76 7.55 2.74 -4.44
N ARG A 77 6.42 3.06 -3.80
CA ARG A 77 5.85 2.29 -2.69
C ARG A 77 4.48 1.77 -3.09
N SER A 78 4.07 0.67 -2.48
CA SER A 78 2.72 0.18 -2.68
C SER A 78 1.71 1.22 -2.20
N PRO A 79 0.75 1.64 -3.04
CA PRO A 79 -0.29 2.56 -2.62
C PRO A 79 -1.17 1.95 -1.51
N PHE A 80 -1.23 0.61 -1.42
CA PHE A 80 -1.87 -0.09 -0.32
C PHE A 80 -1.25 0.28 1.02
N ASP A 81 0.08 0.38 1.12
CA ASP A 81 0.74 0.62 2.41
C ASP A 81 0.31 1.95 3.04
N VAL A 82 0.12 2.97 2.20
CA VAL A 82 -0.36 4.29 2.63
C VAL A 82 -1.79 4.19 3.16
N ALA A 83 -2.69 3.55 2.41
CA ALA A 83 -4.09 3.38 2.80
C ALA A 83 -4.24 2.50 4.06
N LEU A 84 -3.44 1.42 4.17
CA LEU A 84 -3.44 0.51 5.30
C LEU A 84 -2.94 1.20 6.58
N LYS A 85 -1.86 1.98 6.50
CA LYS A 85 -1.34 2.79 7.63
C LYS A 85 -2.36 3.83 8.10
N ALA A 86 -3.03 4.48 7.16
CA ALA A 86 -4.09 5.44 7.44
C ALA A 86 -5.40 4.80 7.93
N ARG A 87 -5.51 3.46 7.94
CA ARG A 87 -6.75 2.72 8.27
C ARG A 87 -7.95 3.10 7.41
N ARG A 88 -7.69 3.55 6.17
CA ARG A 88 -8.70 4.00 5.21
C ARG A 88 -9.06 2.86 4.27
N TRP A 89 -9.93 1.97 4.75
CA TRP A 89 -10.36 0.78 4.02
C TRP A 89 -11.10 1.11 2.73
N ASP A 90 -11.81 2.23 2.69
CA ASP A 90 -12.42 2.77 1.47
C ASP A 90 -11.39 3.05 0.38
N LEU A 91 -10.19 3.52 0.75
CA LEU A 91 -9.09 3.71 -0.19
C LEU A 91 -8.44 2.39 -0.58
N VAL A 92 -8.38 1.41 0.32
CA VAL A 92 -7.94 0.04 -0.02
C VAL A 92 -8.86 -0.57 -1.07
N ASP A 93 -10.18 -0.45 -0.87
CA ASP A 93 -11.20 -0.95 -1.80
C ASP A 93 -11.06 -0.28 -3.16
N MET A 94 -10.97 1.06 -3.18
CA MET A 94 -10.71 1.82 -4.40
C MET A 94 -9.43 1.36 -5.11
N LEU A 95 -8.33 1.15 -4.39
CA LEU A 95 -7.08 0.69 -5.01
C LEU A 95 -7.20 -0.69 -5.65
N PHE A 96 -7.96 -1.61 -5.03
CA PHE A 96 -8.30 -2.89 -5.66
C PHE A 96 -9.13 -2.70 -6.93
N ASP A 97 -10.17 -1.86 -6.88
CA ASP A 97 -11.07 -1.62 -8.01
C ASP A 97 -10.34 -0.99 -9.21
N TRP A 98 -9.30 -0.20 -8.94
CA TRP A 98 -8.44 0.42 -9.94
C TRP A 98 -7.23 -0.42 -10.36
N GLY A 99 -7.15 -1.68 -9.92
CA GLY A 99 -6.13 -2.62 -10.36
C GLY A 99 -4.73 -2.35 -9.80
N ALA A 100 -4.62 -1.75 -8.61
CA ALA A 100 -3.34 -1.74 -7.90
C ALA A 100 -2.86 -3.18 -7.67
N ASP A 101 -1.58 -3.44 -7.92
CA ASP A 101 -1.01 -4.77 -7.74
C ASP A 101 -0.94 -5.11 -6.23
N PRO A 102 -1.73 -6.07 -5.72
CA PRO A 102 -1.71 -6.42 -4.31
C PRO A 102 -0.39 -7.07 -3.90
N ALA A 103 0.38 -7.64 -4.83
CA ALA A 103 1.67 -8.26 -4.54
C ALA A 103 2.72 -7.24 -4.08
N THR A 104 2.54 -5.94 -4.35
CA THR A 104 3.49 -4.92 -3.88
C THR A 104 3.35 -4.57 -2.40
N VAL A 105 2.28 -5.01 -1.72
CA VAL A 105 2.00 -4.65 -0.32
C VAL A 105 3.12 -5.07 0.64
N ASP A 106 3.50 -4.19 1.56
CA ASP A 106 4.37 -4.54 2.68
C ASP A 106 3.62 -5.42 3.68
N LEU A 107 4.10 -6.65 3.91
CA LEU A 107 3.40 -7.61 4.77
C LEU A 107 3.40 -7.18 6.23
N CYS A 108 4.45 -6.51 6.72
CA CYS A 108 4.48 -5.93 8.06
C CYS A 108 3.33 -4.91 8.23
N THR A 109 3.22 -3.97 7.28
CA THR A 109 2.12 -2.99 7.26
C THR A 109 0.75 -3.67 7.19
N LEU A 110 0.61 -4.75 6.40
CA LEU A 110 -0.63 -5.52 6.33
C LEU A 110 -0.95 -6.17 7.69
N PHE A 111 -0.02 -6.90 8.30
CA PHE A 111 -0.26 -7.61 9.56
C PHE A 111 -0.51 -6.67 10.73
N ASP A 112 0.12 -5.49 10.72
CA ASP A 112 -0.15 -4.41 11.67
C ASP A 112 -1.59 -3.92 11.62
N THR A 113 -2.35 -4.24 10.56
CA THR A 113 -3.77 -3.89 10.53
C THR A 113 -4.62 -4.66 11.53
N TYR A 114 -4.19 -5.84 11.99
CA TYR A 114 -4.97 -6.73 12.86
C TYR A 114 -6.36 -7.01 12.27
N ASN A 115 -6.45 -7.06 10.94
CA ASN A 115 -7.72 -7.18 10.23
C ASN A 115 -7.74 -8.49 9.43
N LEU A 116 -8.43 -9.49 9.99
CA LEU A 116 -8.57 -10.81 9.37
C LEU A 116 -9.19 -10.74 7.97
N ALA A 117 -10.11 -9.81 7.72
CA ALA A 117 -10.73 -9.66 6.41
C ALA A 117 -9.70 -9.21 5.37
N LEU A 118 -8.78 -8.31 5.74
CA LEU A 118 -7.69 -7.90 4.86
C LEU A 118 -6.72 -9.04 4.59
N PHE A 119 -6.33 -9.83 5.61
CA PHE A 119 -5.44 -10.99 5.38
C PHE A 119 -6.05 -11.97 4.36
N LYS A 120 -7.35 -12.27 4.53
CA LYS A 120 -8.08 -13.13 3.59
C LYS A 120 -8.17 -12.52 2.20
N ARG A 121 -8.47 -11.23 2.10
CA ARG A 121 -8.60 -10.52 0.82
C ARG A 121 -7.28 -10.50 0.04
N PHE A 122 -6.18 -10.12 0.67
CA PHE A 122 -4.87 -10.11 0.01
C PHE A 122 -4.42 -11.52 -0.39
N ARG A 123 -4.65 -12.55 0.45
CA ARG A 123 -4.40 -13.95 0.06
C ARG A 123 -5.26 -14.39 -1.12
N ALA A 124 -6.55 -14.04 -1.13
CA ALA A 124 -7.45 -14.35 -2.24
C ALA A 124 -7.04 -13.65 -3.54
N ALA A 125 -6.41 -12.48 -3.42
CA ALA A 125 -5.81 -11.76 -4.53
C ALA A 125 -4.43 -12.32 -4.96
N GLY A 126 -4.00 -13.47 -4.42
CA GLY A 126 -2.79 -14.18 -4.82
C GLY A 126 -1.52 -13.77 -4.05
N VAL A 127 -1.62 -12.93 -3.03
CA VAL A 127 -0.45 -12.55 -2.22
C VAL A 127 0.01 -13.74 -1.37
N ASP A 128 1.27 -14.12 -1.53
CA ASP A 128 1.93 -15.06 -0.63
C ASP A 128 2.22 -14.36 0.71
N LEU A 129 1.33 -14.59 1.67
CA LEU A 129 1.47 -14.05 3.03
C LEU A 129 2.67 -14.63 3.79
N THR A 130 3.33 -15.67 3.29
CA THR A 130 4.47 -16.34 3.94
C THR A 130 5.82 -16.02 3.27
N ARG A 131 5.83 -15.17 2.23
CA ARG A 131 7.10 -14.70 1.65
C ARG A 131 7.94 -14.04 2.74
N GLY A 132 9.27 -14.17 2.64
CA GLY A 132 10.26 -13.49 3.47
C GLY A 132 10.20 -13.75 4.99
N HIS A 133 9.33 -14.65 5.46
CA HIS A 133 9.07 -14.95 6.87
C HIS A 133 8.50 -13.79 7.69
N GLU A 134 7.94 -12.74 7.05
CA GLU A 134 7.27 -11.63 7.74
C GLU A 134 6.07 -12.11 8.58
N PHE A 135 5.43 -13.21 8.17
CA PHE A 135 4.32 -13.80 8.92
C PHE A 135 4.78 -14.35 10.27
N GLY A 136 5.84 -15.15 10.29
CA GLY A 136 6.45 -15.71 11.50
C GLY A 136 7.02 -14.61 12.39
N ALA A 137 7.67 -13.60 11.81
CA ALA A 137 8.13 -12.43 12.54
C ALA A 137 6.94 -11.68 13.20
N ALA A 138 5.85 -11.45 12.48
CA ALA A 138 4.67 -10.80 13.03
C ALA A 138 4.02 -11.64 14.16
N LEU A 139 3.98 -12.97 14.03
CA LEU A 139 3.51 -13.83 15.12
C LEU A 139 4.43 -13.76 16.36
N ALA A 140 5.74 -13.69 16.17
CA ALA A 140 6.72 -13.62 17.25
C ALA A 140 6.67 -12.28 17.99
N TYR A 141 6.69 -11.16 17.27
CA TYR A 141 6.78 -9.83 17.88
C TYR A 141 5.42 -9.23 18.24
N HIS A 142 4.33 -9.61 17.56
CA HIS A 142 2.99 -9.03 17.75
C HIS A 142 2.04 -10.05 18.39
N THR A 143 2.38 -10.50 19.59
CA THR A 143 1.63 -11.53 20.35
C THR A 143 0.16 -11.15 20.62
N SER A 144 -0.19 -9.86 20.54
CA SER A 144 -1.57 -9.36 20.68
C SER A 144 -2.40 -9.44 19.38
N ASN A 145 -1.79 -9.80 18.25
CA ASN A 145 -2.46 -9.93 16.95
C ASN A 145 -3.30 -11.22 16.86
N LYS A 146 -4.31 -11.34 17.72
CA LYS A 146 -5.27 -12.46 17.76
C LYS A 146 -5.84 -12.82 16.38
N PRO A 147 -6.16 -11.85 15.49
CA PRO A 147 -6.58 -12.15 14.13
C PRO A 147 -5.55 -12.96 13.32
N LEU A 148 -4.26 -12.62 13.41
CA LEU A 148 -3.19 -13.33 12.70
C LEU A 148 -2.99 -14.74 13.26
N PHE A 149 -3.01 -14.92 14.58
CA PHE A 149 -2.97 -16.26 15.20
C PHE A 149 -4.19 -17.11 14.81
N GLY A 150 -5.38 -16.53 14.82
CA GLY A 150 -6.60 -17.20 14.38
C GLY A 150 -6.52 -17.63 12.91
N PHE A 151 -5.98 -16.76 12.05
CA PHE A 151 -5.71 -17.09 10.66
C PHE A 151 -4.71 -18.25 10.54
N ALA A 152 -3.57 -18.19 11.24
CA ALA A 152 -2.55 -19.22 11.20
C ALA A 152 -3.09 -20.59 11.64
N LYS A 153 -3.77 -20.61 12.79
CA LYS A 153 -4.38 -21.84 13.34
C LYS A 153 -5.39 -22.46 12.38
N GLY A 154 -6.19 -21.64 11.70
CA GLY A 154 -7.19 -22.12 10.74
C GLY A 154 -6.61 -22.69 9.45
N HIS A 155 -5.34 -22.44 9.13
CA HIS A 155 -4.75 -22.86 7.85
C HIS A 155 -3.54 -23.79 7.98
N ARG A 156 -2.91 -23.89 9.15
CA ARG A 156 -1.66 -24.67 9.35
C ARG A 156 -1.75 -26.14 8.95
N GLU A 157 -2.93 -26.76 9.06
CA GLU A 157 -3.12 -28.18 8.69
C GLU A 157 -3.19 -28.37 7.17
N SER A 158 -3.69 -27.38 6.46
CA SER A 158 -3.84 -27.40 5.00
C SER A 158 -2.70 -26.72 4.24
N ASP A 159 -1.90 -25.91 4.91
CA ASP A 159 -0.82 -25.10 4.32
C ASP A 159 0.47 -25.26 5.12
N PRO A 160 1.39 -26.15 4.69
CA PRO A 160 2.65 -26.41 5.38
C PRO A 160 3.52 -25.18 5.58
N ARG A 161 3.41 -24.16 4.70
CA ARG A 161 4.14 -22.90 4.86
C ARG A 161 3.68 -22.14 6.09
N ILE A 162 2.38 -22.09 6.35
CA ILE A 162 1.83 -21.48 7.57
C ILE A 162 2.30 -22.22 8.83
N GLN A 163 2.40 -23.56 8.78
CA GLN A 163 2.98 -24.32 9.88
C GLN A 163 4.46 -24.00 10.10
N MET A 164 5.23 -23.78 9.03
CA MET A 164 6.62 -23.35 9.12
C MET A 164 6.76 -21.97 9.80
N GLU A 165 5.93 -21.00 9.43
CA GLU A 165 5.92 -19.67 10.06
C GLU A 165 5.57 -19.73 11.56
N LEU A 166 4.64 -20.60 11.95
CA LEU A 166 4.35 -20.88 13.36
C LEU A 166 5.57 -21.46 14.09
N ASN A 167 6.31 -22.39 13.46
CA ASN A 167 7.51 -22.96 14.05
C ASN A 167 8.60 -21.91 14.25
N ILE A 168 8.80 -21.00 13.28
CA ILE A 168 9.73 -19.88 13.39
C ILE A 168 9.37 -19.01 14.60
N ALA A 169 8.09 -18.64 14.73
CA ALA A 169 7.62 -17.84 15.86
C ALA A 169 7.80 -18.56 17.22
N LEU A 170 7.54 -19.87 17.27
CA LEU A 170 7.74 -20.67 18.48
C LEU A 170 9.21 -20.73 18.90
N VAL A 171 10.14 -20.88 17.95
CA VAL A 171 11.59 -20.86 18.23
C VAL A 171 12.01 -19.52 18.82
N HIS A 172 11.47 -18.41 18.31
CA HIS A 172 11.72 -17.09 18.87
C HIS A 172 11.28 -17.01 20.34
N HIS A 173 10.04 -17.42 20.66
CA HIS A 173 9.54 -17.40 22.03
C HIS A 173 10.24 -18.36 22.99
N ALA A 174 10.77 -19.48 22.48
CA ALA A 174 11.53 -20.43 23.31
C ALA A 174 12.95 -19.93 23.63
N GLY A 175 13.45 -18.94 22.90
CA GLY A 175 14.74 -18.30 23.13
C GLY A 175 14.68 -17.02 23.97
N GLU A 176 13.49 -16.51 24.29
CA GLU A 176 13.24 -15.39 25.22
C GLU A 176 13.09 -15.88 26.67
#